data_AF-A0A4Q3NBY9-F1
#
_entry.id   AF-A0A4Q3NBY9-F1
#
_cell.length_a   1.000
_cell.length_b   1.000
_cell.length_c   1.000
_cell.angle_alpha   90.00
_cell.angle_beta   90.00
_cell.angle_gamma   90.00
#
_symmetry.space_group_name_H-M   'P 1'
#
loop_
_entity.id
_entity.type
_entity.pdbx_description
1 polymer ?
#
loop_
_entity_poly.entity_id
_entity_poly.type
_entity_poly.pdbx_seq_one_letter_code
_entity_poly.pdbx_strand_id
1 'polypeptide(L)' 'YQLYHRGYVAVKGGAQDCPYTYMRDMAAGTYRLPWKVEVTDGTSCGFNAPTRGYRGAESNPLDED' A
#
# COMPACT_ATOMS: atom_id res chain seq x y z
N TYR A 1 15.57 -1.66 6.16
CA TYR A 1 16.13 -2.40 7.31
C TYR A 1 15.41 -2.08 8.63
N GLN A 2 15.41 -0.81 9.08
CA GLN A 2 14.85 -0.40 10.39
C GLN A 2 13.33 -0.65 10.56
N LEU A 3 12.55 -0.58 9.48
CA LEU A 3 11.11 -0.86 9.50
C LEU A 3 10.76 -2.23 10.12
N TYR A 4 11.60 -3.23 9.85
CA TYR A 4 11.43 -4.61 10.32
C TYR A 4 12.23 -4.93 11.60
N HIS A 5 13.24 -4.14 11.96
CA HIS A 5 14.09 -4.39 13.12
C HIS A 5 13.89 -3.28 14.16
N ARG A 6 12.67 -3.04 14.61
CA ARG A 6 12.38 -1.88 15.49
C ARG A 6 13.02 -2.06 16.87
N GLY A 7 13.71 -1.04 17.37
CA GLY A 7 14.36 -1.12 18.69
C GLY A 7 15.53 -2.11 18.76
N TYR A 8 16.27 -2.32 17.66
CA TYR A 8 17.37 -3.29 17.55
C TYR A 8 18.53 -3.10 18.54
N VAL A 9 18.62 -1.93 19.19
CA VAL A 9 19.58 -1.67 20.29
C VAL A 9 19.10 -2.30 21.61
N ALA A 10 17.79 -2.28 21.87
CA ALA A 10 17.17 -2.80 23.09
C ALA A 10 16.74 -4.27 22.97
N VAL A 11 16.42 -4.72 21.75
CA VAL A 11 15.99 -6.09 21.43
C VAL A 11 16.94 -6.66 20.39
N LYS A 12 17.57 -7.81 20.68
CA LYS A 12 18.46 -8.49 19.71
C LYS A 12 17.67 -8.84 18.45
N GLY A 13 18.06 -8.23 17.32
CA GLY A 13 17.33 -8.39 16.04
C GLY A 13 16.08 -7.50 15.90
N GLY A 14 15.73 -6.71 16.91
CA GLY A 14 14.57 -5.82 16.90
C GLY A 14 13.22 -6.55 16.95
N ALA A 15 12.16 -5.79 17.18
CA ALA A 15 10.78 -6.25 17.05
C ALA A 15 10.40 -6.36 15.57
N GLN A 16 9.97 -7.57 15.18
CA GLN A 16 9.70 -7.97 13.79
C GLN A 16 8.21 -8.16 13.48
N ASP A 17 7.33 -7.92 14.45
CA ASP A 17 5.89 -7.91 14.24
C ASP A 17 5.47 -6.76 13.29
N CYS A 18 4.26 -6.88 12.72
CA CYS A 18 3.64 -5.87 11.87
C CYS A 18 2.54 -5.09 12.63
N PRO A 19 2.90 -4.07 13.44
CA PRO A 19 1.95 -3.33 14.27
C PRO A 19 1.09 -2.36 13.44
N TYR A 20 1.44 -2.16 12.18
CA TYR A 20 0.76 -1.28 11.25
C TYR A 20 -0.51 -1.95 10.71
N THR A 21 -1.67 -1.65 11.29
CA THR A 21 -2.97 -2.21 10.87
C THR A 21 -3.21 -2.07 9.37
N TYR A 22 -2.92 -0.90 8.81
CA TYR A 22 -3.09 -0.64 7.39
C TYR A 22 -2.28 -1.60 6.50
N MET A 23 -1.09 -2.03 6.91
CA MET A 23 -0.30 -3.00 6.15
C MET A 23 -0.97 -4.37 6.12
N ARG A 24 -1.54 -4.79 7.26
CA ARG A 24 -2.29 -6.05 7.36
C ARG A 24 -3.57 -5.97 6.53
N ASP A 25 -4.29 -4.86 6.60
CA ASP A 25 -5.53 -4.68 5.84
C ASP A 25 -5.25 -4.59 4.33
N MET A 26 -4.17 -3.94 3.90
CA MET A 26 -3.77 -3.91 2.50
C MET A 26 -3.37 -5.30 2.00
N ALA A 27 -2.61 -6.07 2.78
CA ALA A 27 -2.25 -7.45 2.43
C ALA A 27 -3.48 -8.37 2.33
N ALA A 28 -4.50 -8.13 3.16
CA ALA A 28 -5.78 -8.84 3.13
C ALA A 28 -6.78 -8.30 2.10
N GLY A 29 -6.49 -7.17 1.44
CA GLY A 29 -7.42 -6.50 0.52
C GLY A 29 -8.63 -5.83 1.19
N THR A 30 -8.58 -5.59 2.51
CA THR A 30 -9.67 -5.05 3.31
C THR A 30 -9.44 -3.63 3.82
N TYR A 31 -8.40 -2.95 3.34
CA TYR A 31 -8.04 -1.60 3.78
C TYR A 31 -9.17 -0.58 3.54
N ARG A 32 -9.53 0.15 4.60
CA ARG A 32 -10.56 1.20 4.55
C ARG A 32 -10.29 2.30 5.58
N LEU A 33 -10.51 3.55 5.18
CA LEU A 33 -10.49 4.69 6.09
C LEU A 33 -11.80 4.79 6.90
N PRO A 34 -11.76 5.24 8.16
CA PRO A 34 -12.96 5.41 8.96
C PRO A 34 -13.78 6.66 8.59
N TRP A 35 -13.32 7.48 7.64
CA TRP A 35 -14.02 8.65 7.12
C TRP A 35 -14.21 8.59 5.59
N LYS A 36 -15.03 9.49 5.06
CA LYS A 36 -15.26 9.62 3.62
C LYS A 36 -14.18 10.50 2.99
N VAL A 37 -13.79 10.16 1.76
CA VAL A 37 -12.88 10.95 0.92
C VAL A 37 -13.72 11.60 -0.17
N GLU A 38 -13.52 12.89 -0.41
CA GLU A 38 -14.31 13.67 -1.37
C GLU A 38 -13.90 13.42 -2.82
N VAL A 39 -12.60 13.27 -3.07
CA VAL A 39 -12.05 13.05 -4.41
C VAL A 39 -11.36 11.69 -4.45
N THR A 40 -11.93 10.76 -5.23
CA THR A 40 -11.42 9.38 -5.35
C THR A 40 -11.00 9.00 -6.77
N ASP A 41 -11.23 9.87 -7.75
CA ASP A 41 -10.83 9.69 -9.15
C ASP A 41 -10.57 11.06 -9.84
N GLY A 42 -10.33 11.04 -11.15
CA GLY A 42 -10.01 12.23 -11.94
C GLY A 42 -11.22 13.05 -12.41
N THR A 43 -12.46 12.72 -12.00
CA THR A 43 -13.67 13.38 -12.53
C THR A 43 -13.72 14.88 -12.23
N SER A 44 -13.20 15.31 -11.09
CA SER A 44 -13.08 16.73 -10.74
C SER A 44 -12.21 17.53 -11.72
N CYS A 45 -11.33 16.86 -12.47
CA CYS A 45 -10.42 17.46 -13.43
C CYS A 45 -10.88 17.27 -14.89
N GLY A 46 -12.13 16.85 -15.12
CA GLY A 46 -12.70 16.68 -16.47
C GLY A 46 -12.40 15.34 -17.15
N PHE A 47 -11.85 14.37 -16.42
CA PHE A 47 -11.65 13.00 -16.93
C PHE A 47 -12.88 12.13 -16.69
N ASN A 48 -13.13 11.16 -17.57
CA ASN A 48 -14.15 10.15 -17.33
C ASN A 48 -13.71 9.18 -16.21
N ALA A 49 -14.69 8.60 -15.51
CA ALA A 49 -14.43 7.60 -14.48
C ALA A 49 -13.68 6.37 -15.06
N PRO A 50 -12.71 5.80 -14.33
CA PRO A 50 -11.92 4.68 -14.81
C PRO A 50 -12.77 3.41 -14.92
N THR A 51 -12.63 2.69 -16.04
CA THR A 51 -13.34 1.42 -16.30
C THR A 51 -12.45 0.19 -16.12
N ARG A 52 -11.12 0.36 -16.10
CA ARG A 52 -10.16 -0.74 -16.02
C ARG A 52 -9.79 -1.03 -14.57
N GLY A 53 -9.99 -2.29 -14.14
CA GLY A 53 -9.50 -2.79 -12.86
C GLY A 53 -8.00 -3.11 -12.87
N TYR A 54 -7.38 -3.10 -11.69
CA TYR A 54 -5.99 -3.55 -11.49
C TYR A 54 -5.88 -5.06 -11.73
N ARG A 55 -4.86 -5.50 -12.49
CA ARG A 55 -4.63 -6.91 -12.86
C ARG A 55 -3.44 -7.56 -12.16
N GLY A 56 -2.82 -6.87 -11.19
CA GLY A 56 -1.59 -7.31 -10.54
C GLY A 56 -0.36 -6.55 -11.05
N ALA A 57 0.81 -6.90 -10.51
CA ALA A 57 2.07 -6.31 -10.91
C ALA A 57 2.38 -6.72 -12.36
N GLU A 58 2.44 -5.73 -13.26
CA GLU A 58 2.90 -5.91 -14.63
C GLU A 58 4.44 -5.81 -14.64
N SER A 59 5.09 -6.46 -15.62
CA SER A 59 6.54 -6.37 -15.78
C SER A 59 6.96 -4.93 -16.04
N ASN A 60 8.14 -4.55 -15.52
CA ASN A 60 8.72 -3.26 -15.85
C ASN A 60 9.04 -3.23 -17.36
N PRO A 61 8.54 -2.23 -18.12
CA PRO A 61 8.80 -2.14 -19.55
C PRO A 61 10.28 -1.98 -19.93
N LEU A 62 11.15 -1.71 -18.95
CA LEU A 62 12.58 -1.51 -19.12
C LEU A 62 13.42 -2.74 -18.71
N ASP A 63 12.79 -3.82 -18.24
CA ASP A 63 13.48 -5.07 -17.89
C ASP A 63 13.61 -6.03 -19.09
N GLU A 64 13.22 -5.60 -20.30
CA GLU A 64 13.40 -6.35 -21.56
C GLU A 64 14.73 -5.95 -22.22
N ASP A 65 15.82 -6.60 -21.82
CA ASP A 65 17.10 -6.73 -22.55
C ASP A 65 17.77 -8.09 -22.22
#